data_AF-A0A9I9E473-F1
#
_entry.id   AF-A0A9I9E473-F1
#
_cell.length_a   1.000
_cell.length_b   1.000
_cell.length_c   1.000
_cell.angle_alpha   90.00
_cell.angle_beta   90.00
_cell.angle_gamma   90.00
#
_symmetry.space_group_name_H-M   'P 1'
#
loop_
_entity.id
_entity.type
_entity.pdbx_description
1 polymer ?
#
loop_
_entity_poly.entity_id
_entity_poly.type
_entity_poly.pdbx_seq_one_letter_code
_entity_poly.pdbx_strand_id
1 'polypeptide(L)' 'MIAEWPACALVNDNHVRTEFFPILREMPELTSLDRALLQRHLLSRMDDLQGFVLMPEDERDGFCRVLLRDITR' A
#
# COMPACT_ATOMS: atom_id res chain seq x y z
N MET A 1 -22.94 24.87 9.31
CA MET A 1 -21.47 24.87 9.28
C MET A 1 -21.05 23.67 8.43
N ILE A 2 -20.69 23.89 7.17
CA ILE A 2 -20.13 22.83 6.33
C ILE A 2 -18.67 22.72 6.76
N ALA A 3 -18.29 21.62 7.39
CA ALA A 3 -16.90 21.38 7.76
C ALA A 3 -16.07 21.34 6.47
N GLU A 4 -15.11 22.24 6.33
CA GLU A 4 -14.09 22.14 5.30
C GLU A 4 -13.37 20.80 5.47
N TRP A 5 -13.56 19.89 4.52
CA TRP A 5 -12.82 18.64 4.48
C TRP A 5 -11.33 18.98 4.31
N PRO A 6 -10.39 18.37 5.06
CA PRO A 6 -9.00 18.75 4.98
C PRO A 6 -8.45 18.36 3.61
N ALA A 7 -8.28 19.35 2.73
CA ALA A 7 -7.60 19.18 1.44
C ALA A 7 -6.20 18.55 1.62
N CYS A 8 -5.58 18.74 2.79
CA CYS A 8 -4.30 18.15 3.17
C CYS A 8 -4.32 16.62 3.25
N ALA A 9 -5.45 15.99 3.66
CA ALA A 9 -5.55 14.53 3.69
C ALA A 9 -5.48 13.95 2.28
N LEU A 10 -6.20 14.57 1.33
CA LEU A 10 -6.20 14.16 -0.09
C LEU A 10 -4.84 14.33 -0.77
N VAL A 11 -4.09 15.39 -0.46
CA VAL A 11 -2.73 15.59 -1.01
C VAL A 11 -1.79 14.51 -0.49
N ASN A 12 -1.88 14.16 0.80
CA ASN A 12 -1.10 13.08 1.39
C ASN A 12 -1.49 11.71 0.80
N ASP A 13 -2.79 11.46 0.60
CA ASP A 13 -3.28 10.22 0.01
C ASP A 13 -2.77 10.00 -1.43
N ASN A 14 -2.71 11.08 -2.21
CA ASN A 14 -2.15 11.02 -3.55
C ASN A 14 -0.64 10.75 -3.52
N HIS A 15 0.10 11.38 -2.60
CA HIS A 15 1.53 11.11 -2.43
C HIS A 15 1.79 9.65 -2.04
N VAL A 16 1.04 9.13 -1.06
CA VAL A 16 1.12 7.72 -0.63
C VAL A 16 0.86 6.76 -1.81
N ARG A 17 -0.13 7.05 -2.66
CA ARG A 17 -0.37 6.26 -3.88
C ARG A 17 0.79 6.36 -4.87
N THR A 18 1.42 7.52 -5.03
CA THR A 18 2.55 7.70 -5.94
C THR A 18 3.79 6.94 -5.48
N GLU A 19 4.09 6.93 -4.18
CA GLU A 19 5.25 6.20 -3.63
C GLU A 19 5.03 4.67 -3.56
N PHE A 20 3.77 4.23 -3.43
CA PHE A 20 3.44 2.82 -3.34
C PHE A 20 3.87 2.00 -4.57
N PHE A 21 3.61 2.49 -5.79
CA PHE A 21 3.89 1.71 -7.00
C PHE A 21 5.40 1.46 -7.22
N PRO A 22 6.29 2.46 -7.06
CA PRO A 22 7.74 2.24 -7.05
C PRO A 22 8.19 1.22 -6.01
N ILE A 23 7.75 1.35 -4.75
CA ILE A 23 8.12 0.42 -3.68
C ILE A 23 7.74 -1.01 -4.04
N LEU A 24 6.49 -1.21 -4.48
CA LEU A 24 6.02 -2.54 -4.86
C LEU A 24 6.77 -3.08 -6.08
N ARG A 25 7.23 -2.21 -6.98
CA ARG A 25 8.04 -2.58 -8.15
C ARG A 25 9.45 -3.02 -7.77
N GLU A 26 10.05 -2.40 -6.77
CA GLU A 26 11.42 -2.67 -6.32
C GLU A 26 11.58 -4.01 -5.62
N MET A 27 10.52 -4.57 -5.02
CA MET A 27 10.54 -5.88 -4.37
C MET A 27 10.67 -7.01 -5.40
N PRO A 28 11.83 -7.66 -5.59
CA PRO A 28 12.03 -8.64 -6.67
C PRO A 28 11.35 -9.99 -6.39
N GLU A 29 11.11 -10.31 -5.12
CA GLU A 29 10.51 -11.58 -4.67
C GLU A 29 9.03 -11.73 -5.04
N LEU A 30 8.34 -10.63 -5.38
CA LEU A 30 6.93 -10.64 -5.73
C LEU A 30 6.71 -10.96 -7.22
N THR A 31 5.87 -11.97 -7.49
CA THR A 31 5.43 -12.26 -8.85
C THR A 31 4.50 -11.15 -9.38
N SER A 32 4.23 -11.15 -10.69
CA SER A 32 3.25 -10.22 -11.27
C SER A 32 1.85 -10.40 -10.67
N LEU A 33 1.47 -11.64 -10.33
CA LEU A 33 0.21 -11.95 -9.67
C LEU A 33 0.17 -11.38 -8.26
N ASP A 34 1.23 -11.61 -7.47
CA ASP A 34 1.32 -11.09 -6.11
C ASP A 34 1.20 -9.57 -6.08
N ARG A 35 1.89 -8.88 -7.00
CA ARG A 35 1.80 -7.42 -7.14
C ARG A 35 0.38 -6.97 -7.44
N ALA A 36 -0.33 -7.65 -8.34
CA ALA A 36 -1.71 -7.31 -8.67
C ALA A 36 -2.66 -7.53 -7.47
N LEU A 37 -2.47 -8.59 -6.71
CA LEU A 37 -3.26 -8.87 -5.50
C LEU A 37 -3.00 -7.81 -4.41
N LEU A 38 -1.73 -7.49 -4.14
CA LEU A 38 -1.33 -6.48 -3.16
C LEU A 38 -1.82 -5.08 -3.57
N GLN A 39 -1.71 -4.71 -4.85
CA GLN A 39 -2.26 -3.47 -5.37
C GLN A 39 -3.77 -3.39 -5.13
N ARG A 40 -4.51 -4.43 -5.50
CA ARG A 40 -5.97 -4.46 -5.31
C ARG A 40 -6.35 -4.31 -3.84
N HIS A 41 -5.63 -4.99 -2.94
CA HIS A 41 -5.94 -4.96 -1.52
C HIS A 41 -5.58 -3.62 -0.88
N LEU A 42 -4.33 -3.17 -1.02
CA LEU A 42 -3.83 -1.96 -0.35
C LEU A 42 -4.47 -0.69 -0.92
N LEU A 43 -4.70 -0.60 -2.23
CA LEU A 43 -5.39 0.57 -2.80
C LEU A 43 -6.85 0.69 -2.34
N SER A 44 -7.45 -0.40 -1.84
CA SER A 44 -8.80 -0.38 -1.26
C SER A 44 -8.83 0.09 0.20
N ARG A 45 -7.68 0.14 0.87
CA ARG A 45 -7.54 0.47 2.31
C ARG A 45 -6.41 1.48 2.51
N MET A 46 -6.75 2.77 2.53
CA MET A 46 -5.77 3.85 2.63
C MET A 46 -4.87 3.77 3.86
N ASP A 47 -5.38 3.37 5.01
CA ASP A 47 -4.59 3.22 6.23
C ASP A 47 -3.51 2.12 6.08
N ASP A 48 -3.87 0.99 5.48
CA ASP A 48 -2.93 -0.11 5.21
C ASP A 48 -1.88 0.30 4.16
N LEU A 49 -2.30 1.07 3.15
CA LEU A 49 -1.42 1.61 2.12
C LEU A 49 -0.39 2.58 2.72
N GLN A 50 -0.85 3.49 3.59
CA GLN A 50 0.03 4.43 4.28
C GLN A 50 0.99 3.70 5.20
N GLY A 51 0.50 2.71 5.97
CA GLY A 51 1.34 1.86 6.81
C GLY A 51 2.42 1.15 5.99
N PHE A 52 2.07 0.63 4.82
CA PHE A 52 3.00 -0.04 3.92
C PHE A 52 4.10 0.90 3.38
N VAL A 53 3.74 2.12 2.95
CA VAL A 53 4.72 3.11 2.45
C VAL A 53 5.70 3.52 3.55
N LEU A 54 5.21 3.70 4.78
CA LEU A 54 6.04 4.10 5.94
C LEU A 54 6.86 2.95 6.54
N MET A 55 6.53 1.70 6.22
CA MET A 55 7.21 0.52 6.75
C MET A 55 8.67 0.44 6.27
N PRO A 56 9.63 0.09 7.14
CA PRO A 56 11.01 -0.19 6.76
C PRO A 56 11.10 -1.29 5.69
N GLU A 57 12.06 -1.19 4.78
CA GLU A 57 12.18 -2.11 3.64
C GLU A 57 12.34 -3.57 4.07
N ASP A 58 13.06 -3.82 5.17
CA ASP A 58 13.30 -5.16 5.74
C ASP A 58 12.04 -5.81 6.32
N GLU A 59 11.04 -5.02 6.71
CA GLU A 59 9.76 -5.52 7.23
C GLU A 59 8.73 -5.79 6.12
N ARG A 60 8.88 -5.12 4.96
CA ARG A 60 7.89 -5.17 3.86
C ARG A 60 7.69 -6.58 3.29
N ASP A 61 8.76 -7.38 3.16
CA ASP A 61 8.64 -8.76 2.64
C ASP A 61 7.77 -9.63 3.54
N GLY A 62 8.00 -9.57 4.86
CA GLY A 62 7.21 -10.29 5.85
C GLY A 62 5.74 -9.87 5.82
N PHE A 63 5.48 -8.57 5.75
CA PHE A 63 4.12 -8.03 5.62
C PHE A 63 3.42 -8.54 4.36
N CYS A 64 4.07 -8.44 3.20
CA CYS A 64 3.53 -8.93 1.93
C CYS A 64 3.19 -10.42 1.98
N ARG A 65 4.04 -11.26 2.59
CA ARG A 65 3.78 -12.71 2.71
C ARG A 65 2.54 -13.00 3.57
N VAL A 66 2.38 -12.32 4.69
CA VAL A 66 1.20 -12.47 5.56
C VAL A 66 -0.04 -12.03 4.81
N LEU A 67 0.00 -10.86 4.16
CA LEU A 67 -1.14 -10.31 3.47
C LEU A 67 -1.58 -11.18 2.28
N LEU A 68 -0.63 -11.68 1.49
CA LEU A 68 -0.93 -12.60 0.38
C LEU A 68 -1.55 -13.90 0.86
N ARG A 69 -1.08 -14.45 1.99
CA ARG A 69 -1.68 -15.63 2.61
C ARG A 69 -3.13 -15.39 3.03
N ASP A 70 -3.44 -14.21 3.55
CA ASP A 70 -4.81 -13.86 3.97
C ASP A 70 -5.74 -13.63 2.78
N ILE A 71 -5.24 -13.03 1.69
CA ILE A 71 -6.02 -12.80 0.45
C ILE A 71 -6.34 -14.13 -0.27
N THR A 72 -5.43 -15.10 -0.19
CA THR A 72 -5.56 -16.39 -0.90
C THR A 72 -6.31 -17.45 -0.11
N ARG A 73 -6.80 -17.11 1.09
CA ARG A 73 -7.54 -18.00 1.98
C ARG A 73 -9.05 -17.89 1.78
#